data_AF-A0A2P6TDW9-F1
#
_entry.id   AF-A0A2P6TDW9-F1
#
_cell.length_a   1.000
_cell.length_b   1.000
_cell.length_c   1.000
_cell.angle_alpha   90.00
_cell.angle_beta   90.00
_cell.angle_gamma   90.00
#
_symmetry.space_group_name_H-M   'P 1'
#
loop_
_entity.id
_entity.type
_entity.pdbx_description
1 polymer ?
#
loop_
_entity_poly.entity_id
_entity_poly.type
_entity_poly.pdbx_seq_one_letter_code
_entity_poly.pdbx_strand_id
1 'polypeptide(L)'
;MAQAVALQAAVAPASRSSAARPFTAKALAPLRPARAEARQTIVCAAATAEIKSLGPDRWNDTYYPSGSDAANVHKQWYVIDAEGQTLGRVASLAAYYIRGKHLPTYTPSMDMGAYVVIVNAEKVAVTGRKETDKFYFRHTNGRPGGGKMEALRDLRQRLPERILEKCVKGMLPKGRIASPLFNHLKVYKGAAHPHEAQRPVDITSRISKKPAEAL
;
A
#
# COMPACT_ATOMS: atom_id res chain seq x y z
N MET A 1 9.46 -6.66 -64.99
CA MET A 1 9.50 -8.06 -65.49
C MET A 1 9.96 -8.90 -64.31
N ALA A 2 9.01 -9.33 -63.48
CA ALA A 2 8.64 -10.74 -63.28
C ALA A 2 9.70 -11.48 -62.45
N GLN A 3 9.44 -11.70 -61.14
CA GLN A 3 9.00 -12.99 -60.55
C GLN A 3 10.16 -14.01 -60.44
N ALA A 4 10.24 -14.94 -59.52
CA ALA A 4 9.64 -15.23 -58.21
C ALA A 4 10.43 -16.48 -57.77
N VAL A 5 11.03 -16.45 -56.57
CA VAL A 5 11.75 -17.62 -56.01
C VAL A 5 10.75 -18.44 -55.21
N ALA A 6 10.51 -19.69 -55.62
CA ALA A 6 9.74 -20.65 -54.85
C ALA A 6 10.16 -22.10 -55.12
N LEU A 7 10.49 -22.76 -54.01
CA LEU A 7 10.38 -24.19 -53.69
C LEU A 7 11.18 -25.24 -54.48
N GLN A 8 12.18 -25.79 -53.78
CA GLN A 8 12.61 -27.18 -53.93
C GLN A 8 11.57 -28.12 -53.31
N ALA A 9 11.06 -29.03 -54.13
CA ALA A 9 10.25 -30.17 -53.71
C ALA A 9 11.16 -31.36 -53.35
N ALA A 10 10.92 -31.96 -52.18
CA ALA A 10 11.57 -33.19 -51.75
C ALA A 10 10.83 -34.42 -52.31
N VAL A 11 11.60 -35.31 -52.91
CA VAL A 11 11.19 -36.61 -53.48
C VAL A 11 11.12 -37.65 -52.37
N ALA A 12 10.02 -38.40 -52.29
CA ALA A 12 9.90 -39.62 -51.48
C ALA A 12 9.78 -40.86 -52.40
N PRO A 13 10.47 -41.98 -52.08
CA PRO A 13 10.60 -43.12 -52.99
C PRO A 13 9.44 -44.11 -52.95
N ALA A 14 9.21 -44.72 -54.10
CA ALA A 14 8.25 -45.78 -54.37
C ALA A 14 8.48 -47.05 -53.54
N SER A 15 7.40 -47.66 -53.05
CA SER A 15 7.37 -49.04 -52.58
C SER A 15 6.35 -49.85 -53.39
N ARG A 16 6.67 -51.14 -53.55
CA ARG A 16 6.38 -51.99 -54.70
C ARG A 16 4.96 -52.53 -54.75
N SER A 17 4.46 -52.66 -55.98
CA SER A 17 3.31 -53.47 -56.37
C SER A 17 3.53 -54.96 -56.10
N SER A 18 2.53 -55.63 -55.55
CA SER A 18 2.37 -57.08 -55.64
C SER A 18 0.91 -57.38 -55.95
N ALA A 19 0.66 -57.75 -57.20
CA ALA A 19 -0.64 -58.20 -57.68
C ALA A 19 -0.81 -59.69 -57.35
N ALA A 20 -1.77 -60.01 -56.48
CA ALA A 20 -2.27 -61.37 -56.30
C ALA A 20 -3.68 -61.46 -56.90
N ARG A 21 -3.87 -62.45 -57.78
CA ARG A 21 -5.11 -62.70 -58.55
C ARG A 21 -6.28 -63.13 -57.64
N PRO A 22 -7.54 -62.85 -58.05
CA PRO A 22 -8.71 -63.18 -57.26
C PRO A 22 -9.03 -64.68 -57.34
N PHE A 23 -9.08 -65.34 -56.18
CA PHE A 23 -9.82 -66.59 -56.05
C PHE A 23 -11.30 -66.25 -55.83
N THR A 24 -12.13 -66.56 -56.82
CA THR A 24 -13.58 -66.49 -56.75
C THR A 24 -14.10 -67.59 -55.82
N ALA A 25 -14.54 -67.22 -54.62
CA ALA A 25 -15.27 -68.10 -53.72
C ALA A 25 -16.70 -67.60 -53.52
N LYS A 26 -17.61 -68.31 -54.17
CA LYS A 26 -19.03 -68.59 -53.87
C LYS A 26 -19.71 -67.71 -52.81
N ALA A 27 -20.77 -67.02 -53.23
CA ALA A 27 -21.68 -66.26 -52.36
C ALA A 27 -22.33 -67.16 -51.30
N LEU A 28 -22.03 -66.88 -50.02
CA LEU A 28 -22.76 -67.39 -48.87
C LEU A 28 -23.89 -66.41 -48.51
N ALA A 29 -25.06 -66.94 -48.18
CA ALA A 29 -26.30 -66.20 -47.92
C ALA A 29 -26.15 -65.06 -46.89
N PRO A 30 -26.98 -63.99 -46.97
CA PRO A 30 -26.90 -62.89 -46.02
C PRO A 30 -27.30 -63.37 -44.62
N LEU A 31 -26.35 -63.35 -43.69
CA LEU A 31 -26.64 -63.45 -42.27
C LEU A 31 -27.52 -62.25 -41.88
N ARG A 32 -28.61 -62.54 -41.15
CA ARG A 32 -29.57 -61.57 -40.58
C ARG A 32 -28.91 -60.24 -40.18
N PRO A 33 -29.53 -59.08 -40.44
CA PRO A 33 -29.04 -57.84 -39.83
C PRO A 33 -29.24 -57.95 -38.32
N ALA A 34 -28.17 -58.21 -37.58
CA ALA A 34 -28.13 -57.87 -36.18
C ALA A 34 -28.40 -56.36 -36.13
N ARG A 35 -29.50 -55.96 -35.48
CA ARG A 35 -29.71 -54.57 -35.05
C ARG A 35 -28.61 -54.26 -34.03
N ALA A 36 -27.41 -53.97 -34.52
CA ALA A 36 -26.42 -53.23 -33.79
C ALA A 36 -26.94 -51.79 -33.81
N GLU A 37 -27.75 -51.45 -32.82
CA GLU A 37 -27.91 -50.04 -32.46
C GLU A 37 -26.49 -49.54 -32.22
N ALA A 38 -25.98 -48.75 -33.16
CA ALA A 38 -24.77 -47.98 -32.96
C ALA A 38 -25.07 -47.07 -31.77
N ARG A 39 -24.70 -47.51 -30.57
CA ARG A 39 -24.49 -46.60 -29.45
C ARG A 39 -23.44 -45.63 -29.98
N GLN A 40 -23.87 -44.47 -30.42
CA GLN A 40 -22.99 -43.35 -30.65
C GLN A 40 -22.27 -43.17 -29.32
N THR A 41 -21.02 -43.64 -29.24
CA THR A 41 -20.12 -43.22 -28.18
C THR A 41 -19.93 -41.74 -28.44
N ILE A 42 -20.77 -40.92 -27.81
CA ILE A 42 -20.51 -39.51 -27.67
C ILE A 42 -19.27 -39.47 -26.80
N VAL A 43 -18.10 -39.47 -27.44
CA VAL A 43 -16.87 -39.08 -26.78
C VAL A 43 -17.08 -37.60 -26.52
N CYS A 44 -17.55 -37.27 -25.32
CA CYS A 44 -17.52 -35.91 -24.84
C CYS A 44 -16.05 -35.51 -24.87
N ALA A 45 -15.62 -34.80 -25.92
CA ALA A 45 -14.39 -34.05 -25.87
C ALA A 45 -14.61 -33.03 -24.75
N ALA A 46 -14.13 -33.36 -23.55
CA ALA A 46 -14.08 -32.42 -22.45
C ALA A 46 -13.36 -31.21 -23.03
N ALA A 47 -14.09 -30.10 -23.16
CA ALA A 47 -13.47 -28.84 -23.50
C ALA A 47 -12.35 -28.67 -22.48
N THR A 48 -11.10 -28.77 -22.92
CA THR A 48 -9.96 -28.31 -22.16
C THR A 48 -10.14 -26.80 -22.06
N ALA A 49 -11.01 -26.38 -21.14
CA ALA A 49 -11.12 -25.00 -20.75
C ALA A 49 -9.72 -24.63 -20.29
N GLU A 50 -9.01 -23.86 -21.11
CA GLU A 50 -7.78 -23.23 -20.71
C GLU A 50 -8.11 -22.48 -19.43
N ILE A 51 -7.64 -23.00 -18.29
CA ILE A 51 -7.78 -22.34 -17.01
C ILE A 51 -6.96 -21.07 -17.19
N LYS A 52 -7.65 -19.96 -17.51
CA LYS A 52 -7.08 -18.64 -17.54
C LYS A 52 -6.59 -18.38 -16.13
N SER A 53 -5.30 -18.60 -15.89
CA SER A 53 -4.75 -18.61 -14.53
C SER A 53 -5.09 -17.27 -13.89
N LEU A 54 -5.88 -17.33 -12.80
CA LEU A 54 -6.35 -16.18 -12.05
C LEU A 54 -5.19 -15.60 -11.20
N GLY A 55 -4.08 -15.23 -11.85
CA GLY A 55 -2.90 -14.67 -11.21
C GLY A 55 -2.34 -15.53 -10.05
N PRO A 56 -1.46 -14.94 -9.23
CA PRO A 56 -1.06 -15.55 -7.96
C PRO A 56 -2.22 -15.52 -6.95
N ASP A 57 -2.25 -16.51 -6.06
CA ASP A 57 -3.25 -16.60 -4.98
C ASP A 57 -3.03 -15.47 -3.96
N ARG A 58 -3.97 -14.52 -3.91
CA ARG A 58 -3.94 -13.38 -2.98
C ARG A 58 -4.86 -13.57 -1.78
N TRP A 59 -5.69 -14.61 -1.78
CA TRP A 59 -6.68 -14.84 -0.73
C TRP A 59 -6.10 -15.69 0.40
N ASN A 60 -5.22 -16.64 0.08
CA ASN A 60 -4.60 -17.51 1.08
C ASN A 60 -3.31 -16.92 1.66
N ASP A 61 -2.67 -15.99 0.95
CA ASP A 61 -1.48 -15.27 1.39
C ASP A 61 -1.84 -13.98 2.14
N THR A 62 -0.91 -13.52 3.00
CA THR A 62 -1.08 -12.23 3.68
C THR A 62 -1.00 -11.09 2.66
N TYR A 63 -2.02 -10.23 2.65
CA TYR A 63 -2.05 -9.07 1.78
C TYR A 63 -0.83 -8.17 1.98
N TYR A 64 -0.16 -7.84 0.87
CA TYR A 64 0.92 -6.86 0.83
C TYR A 64 0.58 -5.76 -0.18
N PRO A 65 0.66 -4.47 0.21
CA PRO A 65 0.23 -3.37 -0.65
C PRO A 65 1.13 -3.22 -1.88
N SER A 66 0.51 -2.79 -2.96
CA SER A 66 1.19 -2.45 -4.21
C SER A 66 1.65 -0.99 -4.21
N GLY A 67 2.55 -0.65 -5.13
CA GLY A 67 3.06 0.72 -5.25
C GLY A 67 1.97 1.76 -5.59
N SER A 68 0.90 1.34 -6.26
CA SER A 68 -0.27 2.20 -6.52
C SER A 68 -1.05 2.54 -5.25
N ASP A 69 -1.14 1.61 -4.30
CA ASP A 69 -1.91 1.81 -3.06
C ASP A 69 -1.22 2.83 -2.14
N ALA A 70 0.11 2.83 -2.14
CA ALA A 70 0.94 3.75 -1.36
C ALA A 70 1.15 5.12 -2.04
N ALA A 71 0.52 5.38 -3.19
CA ALA A 71 0.70 6.62 -3.92
C ALA A 71 0.19 7.83 -3.12
N ASN A 72 0.97 8.92 -3.10
CA ASN A 72 0.67 10.10 -2.27
C ASN A 72 -0.67 10.79 -2.60
N VAL A 73 -1.18 10.60 -3.83
CA VAL A 73 -2.43 11.22 -4.30
C VAL A 73 -3.65 10.69 -3.55
N HIS A 74 -3.62 9.44 -3.08
CA HIS A 74 -4.76 8.80 -2.41
C HIS A 74 -4.80 9.04 -0.90
N LYS A 75 -3.77 9.71 -0.34
CA LYS A 75 -3.65 9.90 1.10
C LYS A 75 -4.64 10.94 1.60
N GLN A 76 -5.32 10.57 2.68
CA GLN A 76 -6.24 11.48 3.38
C GLN A 76 -5.47 12.56 4.13
N TRP A 77 -6.13 13.71 4.32
CA TRP A 77 -5.62 14.83 5.11
C TRP A 77 -6.45 14.96 6.37
N TYR A 78 -5.76 15.15 7.50
CA TYR A 78 -6.40 15.32 8.79
C TYR A 78 -5.95 16.62 9.44
N VAL A 79 -6.84 17.26 10.20
CA VAL A 79 -6.54 18.44 11.00
C VAL A 79 -6.71 18.13 12.49
N ILE A 80 -5.76 18.63 13.28
CA ILE A 80 -5.78 18.59 14.74
C ILE A 80 -5.63 20.02 15.25
N ASP A 81 -6.62 20.46 16.03
CA ASP A 81 -6.51 21.67 16.82
C ASP A 81 -5.76 21.37 18.13
N ALA A 82 -4.60 22.00 18.31
CA ALA A 82 -3.76 21.81 19.49
C ALA A 82 -4.18 22.70 20.68
N GLU A 83 -5.14 23.61 20.52
CA GLU A 83 -5.55 24.55 21.55
C GLU A 83 -6.09 23.84 22.81
N GLY A 84 -5.43 24.08 23.96
CA GLY A 84 -5.79 23.47 25.24
C GLY A 84 -5.53 21.96 25.34
N GLN A 85 -4.97 21.34 24.30
CA GLN A 85 -4.70 19.91 24.25
C GLN A 85 -3.31 19.58 24.81
N THR A 86 -3.17 18.43 25.46
CA THR A 86 -1.87 18.01 26.02
C THR A 86 -0.89 17.62 24.92
N LEU A 87 0.29 18.23 24.89
CA LEU A 87 1.34 18.03 23.88
C LEU A 87 1.59 16.57 23.50
N GLY A 88 1.78 15.70 24.49
CA GLY A 88 2.08 14.29 24.26
C GLY A 88 0.94 13.53 23.58
N ARG A 89 -0.31 13.82 23.96
CA ARG A 89 -1.51 13.15 23.41
C ARG A 89 -1.76 13.55 21.96
N VAL A 90 -1.60 14.85 21.67
CA VAL A 90 -1.65 15.38 20.29
C VAL A 90 -0.60 14.68 19.42
N ALA A 91 0.65 14.61 19.91
CA ALA A 91 1.74 14.00 19.15
C ALA A 91 1.54 12.49 18.92
N SER A 92 1.02 11.76 19.91
CA SER A 92 0.73 10.32 19.78
C SER A 92 -0.37 10.07 18.74
N LEU A 93 -1.42 10.89 18.75
CA LEU A 93 -2.48 10.80 17.76
C LEU A 93 -1.93 11.09 16.36
N ALA A 94 -1.19 12.19 16.19
CA ALA A 94 -0.59 12.55 14.91
C ALA A 94 0.32 11.44 14.37
N ALA A 95 1.20 10.88 15.21
CA ALA A 95 2.09 9.78 14.80
C ALA A 95 1.32 8.50 14.42
N TYR A 96 0.21 8.20 15.10
CA TYR A 96 -0.66 7.06 14.80
C TYR A 96 -1.29 7.16 13.40
N TYR A 97 -1.75 8.36 13.02
CA TYR A 97 -2.30 8.62 11.69
C TYR A 97 -1.23 8.69 10.60
N ILE A 98 -0.11 9.38 10.85
CA ILE A 98 1.01 9.47 9.90
C ILE A 98 1.56 8.07 9.61
N ARG A 99 1.58 7.17 10.59
CA ARG A 99 2.04 5.79 10.37
C ARG A 99 1.01 4.91 9.65
N GLY A 100 -0.27 5.32 9.60
CA GLY A 100 -1.35 4.55 8.99
C GLY A 100 -1.87 3.40 9.85
N LYS A 101 -1.53 3.35 11.14
CA LYS A 101 -1.94 2.26 12.06
C LYS A 101 -3.46 2.17 12.31
N HIS A 102 -4.20 3.19 11.89
CA HIS A 102 -5.67 3.22 11.94
C HIS A 102 -6.32 2.47 10.77
N LEU A 103 -5.56 2.18 9.71
CA LEU A 103 -6.06 1.51 8.53
C LEU A 103 -5.83 -0.01 8.66
N PRO A 104 -6.78 -0.84 8.18
CA PRO A 104 -6.60 -2.28 8.14
C PRO A 104 -5.51 -2.71 7.14
N THR A 105 -5.20 -1.85 6.16
CA THR A 105 -4.14 -2.05 5.15
C THR A 105 -2.74 -1.68 5.64
N TYR A 106 -2.56 -1.49 6.95
CA TYR A 106 -1.28 -1.11 7.54
C TYR A 106 -0.19 -2.14 7.24
N THR A 107 0.95 -1.67 6.72
CA THR A 107 2.14 -2.49 6.53
C THR A 107 3.38 -1.76 7.08
N PRO A 108 4.23 -2.41 7.91
CA PRO A 108 5.42 -1.78 8.52
C PRO A 108 6.48 -1.28 7.52
N SER A 109 6.63 -1.94 6.37
CA SER A 109 7.64 -1.63 5.36
C SER A 109 7.23 -0.49 4.42
N MET A 110 5.93 -0.28 4.23
CA MET A 110 5.39 0.76 3.35
C MET A 110 4.78 1.91 4.14
N ASP A 111 4.45 2.97 3.42
CA ASP A 111 3.82 4.16 3.95
C ASP A 111 2.38 4.29 3.45
N MET A 112 1.48 3.68 4.21
CA MET A 112 0.03 3.75 4.02
C MET A 112 -0.59 4.87 4.88
N GLY A 113 0.22 5.81 5.34
CA GLY A 113 -0.19 6.86 6.25
C GLY A 113 -1.06 7.95 5.63
N ALA A 114 -1.34 8.95 6.45
CA ALA A 114 -2.05 10.16 6.06
C ALA A 114 -1.21 11.41 6.30
N TYR A 115 -1.61 12.52 5.69
CA TYR A 115 -1.10 13.85 6.03
C TYR A 115 -1.82 14.37 7.27
N VAL A 116 -1.06 14.97 8.18
CA VAL A 116 -1.61 15.54 9.40
C VAL A 116 -1.18 16.99 9.52
N VAL A 117 -2.15 17.87 9.59
CA VAL A 117 -2.00 19.29 9.83
C VAL A 117 -2.33 19.58 11.29
N ILE A 118 -1.41 20.22 12.01
CA ILE A 118 -1.64 20.67 13.38
C ILE A 118 -1.69 22.20 13.37
N VAL A 119 -2.79 22.76 13.88
CA VAL A 119 -2.99 24.20 14.03
C VAL A 119 -2.91 24.61 15.51
N ASN A 120 -2.76 25.90 15.77
CA ASN A 120 -2.64 26.47 17.12
C ASN A 120 -1.46 25.89 17.93
N ALA A 121 -0.31 25.65 17.28
CA ALA A 121 0.86 25.04 17.91
C ALA A 121 1.37 25.79 19.16
N GLU A 122 1.15 27.11 19.23
CA GLU A 122 1.56 27.93 20.39
C GLU A 122 0.70 27.70 21.63
N LYS A 123 -0.56 27.28 21.46
CA LYS A 123 -1.54 27.10 22.53
C LYS A 123 -1.58 25.68 23.08
N VAL A 124 -0.58 24.86 22.75
CA VAL A 124 -0.48 23.48 23.23
C VAL A 124 -0.22 23.47 24.74
N ALA A 125 -1.01 22.68 25.47
CA ALA A 125 -0.90 22.59 26.91
C ALA A 125 0.19 21.60 27.34
N VAL A 126 0.91 21.96 28.41
CA VAL A 126 1.88 21.10 29.08
C VAL A 126 1.57 21.11 30.57
N THR A 127 1.59 19.93 31.19
CA THR A 127 1.20 19.74 32.60
C THR A 127 2.34 20.08 33.56
N GLY A 128 2.01 20.66 34.72
CA GLY A 128 2.95 20.87 35.83
C GLY A 128 4.02 21.91 35.53
N ARG A 129 5.21 21.76 36.13
CA ARG A 129 6.36 22.70 35.98
C ARG A 129 7.19 22.47 34.71
N LYS A 130 6.70 21.65 33.79
CA LYS A 130 7.43 21.28 32.56
C LYS A 130 7.69 22.48 31.63
N GLU A 131 6.92 23.55 31.76
CA GLU A 131 7.14 24.77 30.96
C GLU A 131 8.52 25.39 31.23
N THR A 132 8.99 25.34 32.48
CA THR A 132 10.33 25.81 32.91
C THR A 132 11.36 24.69 32.93
N ASP A 133 10.95 23.49 33.36
CA ASP A 133 11.90 22.42 33.71
C ASP A 133 12.29 21.56 32.50
N LYS A 134 11.52 21.60 31.41
CA LYS A 134 11.82 20.84 30.20
C LYS A 134 12.79 21.61 29.31
N PHE A 135 13.98 21.05 29.12
CA PHE A 135 15.01 21.61 28.25
C PHE A 135 15.11 20.85 26.92
N TYR A 136 15.23 21.61 25.84
CA TYR A 136 15.55 21.10 24.51
C TYR A 136 17.03 21.29 24.23
N PHE A 137 17.78 20.19 24.23
CA PHE A 137 19.19 20.20 23.88
C PHE A 137 19.39 20.08 22.36
N ARG A 138 20.41 20.76 21.85
CA ARG A 138 20.99 20.56 20.52
C ARG A 138 22.50 20.74 20.59
N HIS A 139 23.23 19.96 19.80
CA HIS A 139 24.68 20.06 19.72
C HIS A 139 25.10 20.45 18.30
N THR A 140 26.09 21.34 18.20
CA THR A 140 26.72 21.67 16.92
C THR A 140 27.72 20.57 16.57
N ASN A 141 27.45 19.79 15.52
CA ASN A 141 28.22 18.58 15.24
C ASN A 141 29.73 18.84 15.15
N GLY A 142 30.54 17.99 15.77
CA GLY A 142 32.01 18.02 15.68
C GLY A 142 32.76 19.07 16.53
N ARG A 143 32.09 19.93 17.32
CA ARG A 143 32.77 20.97 18.12
C ARG A 143 32.58 20.79 19.64
N PRO A 144 33.66 20.68 20.45
CA PRO A 144 33.53 20.66 21.91
C PRO A 144 32.93 21.97 22.43
N GLY A 145 32.07 21.90 23.45
CA GLY A 145 31.38 23.07 24.01
C GLY A 145 30.26 23.64 23.13
N GLY A 146 29.93 23.01 21.99
CA GLY A 146 28.89 23.47 21.06
C GLY A 146 27.45 23.13 21.45
N GLY A 147 27.22 22.74 22.70
CA GLY A 147 25.92 22.37 23.25
C GLY A 147 25.06 23.60 23.55
N LYS A 148 23.81 23.60 23.10
CA LYS A 148 22.82 24.65 23.39
C LYS A 148 21.59 24.01 24.03
N MET A 149 21.20 24.54 25.18
CA MET A 149 19.96 24.19 25.88
C MET A 149 18.99 25.36 25.79
N GLU A 150 17.73 25.05 25.58
CA GLU A 150 16.65 26.03 25.48
C GLU A 150 15.48 25.52 26.30
N ALA A 151 14.99 26.32 27.26
CA ALA A 151 13.81 25.94 28.03
C ALA A 151 12.58 25.90 27.12
N LEU A 152 11.59 25.10 27.48
CA LEU A 152 10.39 24.94 26.68
C LEU A 152 9.63 26.28 26.50
N ARG A 153 9.57 27.12 27.55
CA ARG A 153 8.98 28.46 27.48
C ARG A 153 9.64 29.34 26.41
N ASP A 154 10.98 29.34 26.36
CA ASP A 154 11.76 30.19 25.46
C ASP A 154 11.61 29.69 24.02
N LEU A 155 11.60 28.36 23.85
CA LEU A 155 11.35 27.73 22.56
C LEU A 155 9.94 28.01 22.04
N ARG A 156 8.93 28.07 22.91
CA ARG A 156 7.54 28.36 22.53
C ARG A 156 7.39 29.78 21.99
N GLN A 157 8.08 30.75 22.59
CA GLN A 157 8.08 32.14 22.12
C GLN A 157 8.78 32.27 20.77
N ARG A 158 9.92 31.58 20.60
CA ARG A 158 10.76 31.70 19.40
C ARG A 158 10.22 30.91 18.20
N LEU A 159 9.94 29.61 18.38
CA LEU A 159 9.51 28.67 17.34
C LEU A 159 8.59 27.59 17.95
N PRO A 160 7.29 27.86 18.11
CA PRO A 160 6.37 26.92 18.74
C PRO A 160 6.19 25.63 17.92
N GLU A 161 6.27 25.68 16.59
CA GLU A 161 6.10 24.49 15.73
C GLU A 161 7.10 23.38 16.07
N ARG A 162 8.34 23.78 16.38
CA ARG A 162 9.44 22.86 16.68
C ARG A 162 9.18 21.99 17.90
N ILE A 163 8.32 22.44 18.83
CA ILE A 163 7.93 21.67 20.03
C ILE A 163 7.18 20.41 19.59
N LEU A 164 6.17 20.57 18.73
CA LEU A 164 5.35 19.49 18.19
C LEU A 164 6.14 18.63 17.21
N GLU A 165 6.89 19.23 16.30
CA GLU A 165 7.75 18.52 15.35
C GLU A 165 8.72 17.57 16.06
N LYS A 166 9.44 18.06 17.09
CA LYS A 166 10.37 17.22 17.85
C LYS A 166 9.66 16.10 18.59
N CYS A 167 8.47 16.37 19.13
CA CYS A 167 7.68 15.37 19.85
C CYS A 167 7.23 14.25 18.90
N VAL A 168 6.63 14.61 17.76
CA VAL A 168 6.17 13.65 16.74
C VAL A 168 7.33 12.89 16.11
N LYS A 169 8.44 13.57 15.77
CA LYS A 169 9.65 12.93 15.24
C LYS A 169 10.21 11.87 16.19
N GLY A 170 10.10 12.08 17.51
CA GLY A 170 10.50 11.09 18.50
C GLY A 170 9.60 9.85 18.56
N MET A 171 8.34 9.96 18.12
CA MET A 171 7.35 8.88 18.11
C MET A 171 7.31 8.10 16.78
N LEU A 172 7.88 8.64 15.71
CA LEU A 172 8.00 7.97 14.42
C LEU A 172 9.15 6.95 14.39
N PRO A 173 9.07 5.91 13.52
CA PRO A 173 10.18 4.97 13.34
C PRO A 173 11.42 5.72 12.85
N LYS A 174 12.61 5.21 13.18
CA LYS A 174 13.89 5.76 12.73
C LYS A 174 14.38 5.01 11.50
N GLY A 175 15.14 5.67 10.63
CA GLY A 175 15.71 5.07 9.42
C GLY A 175 15.22 5.73 8.14
N ARG A 176 15.32 5.02 7.00
CA ARG A 176 15.00 5.57 5.67
C ARG A 176 13.53 5.98 5.52
N ILE A 177 12.63 5.19 6.11
CA ILE A 177 11.18 5.47 6.09
C ILE A 177 10.79 6.67 6.97
N ALA A 178 11.65 7.09 7.92
CA ALA A 178 11.35 8.15 8.87
C ALA A 178 11.21 9.52 8.21
N SER A 179 12.12 9.83 7.27
CA SER A 179 12.18 11.12 6.59
C SER A 179 10.90 11.42 5.80
N PRO A 180 10.42 10.54 4.90
CA PRO A 180 9.17 10.80 4.18
C PRO A 180 7.96 10.89 5.12
N LEU A 181 7.87 10.02 6.14
CA LEU A 181 6.80 10.07 7.13
C LEU A 181 6.76 11.41 7.86
N PHE A 182 7.92 11.92 8.28
CA PHE A 182 8.01 13.21 8.97
C PHE A 182 7.54 14.36 8.08
N ASN A 183 7.78 14.28 6.76
CA ASN A 183 7.34 15.31 5.82
C ASN A 183 5.81 15.37 5.65
N HIS A 184 5.08 14.32 6.05
CA HIS A 184 3.60 14.32 6.06
C HIS A 184 3.00 15.13 7.21
N LEU A 185 3.81 15.46 8.22
CA LEU A 185 3.40 16.38 9.28
C LEU A 185 3.52 17.83 8.79
N LYS A 186 2.45 18.61 8.94
CA LYS A 186 2.45 20.06 8.75
C LYS A 186 2.03 20.71 10.06
N VAL A 187 2.82 21.65 10.56
CA VAL A 187 2.54 22.34 11.82
C VAL A 187 2.48 23.83 11.56
N TYR A 188 1.44 24.48 12.06
CA TYR A 188 1.24 25.92 11.96
C TYR A 188 1.10 26.54 13.34
N LYS A 189 1.73 27.69 13.52
CA LYS A 189 1.61 28.48 14.76
C LYS A 189 0.17 28.92 15.03
N GLY A 190 -0.50 29.48 14.03
CA GLY A 190 -1.86 30.03 14.14
C GLY A 190 -2.97 29.02 13.86
N ALA A 191 -4.22 29.50 13.86
CA ALA A 191 -5.41 28.69 13.64
C ALA A 191 -5.63 28.31 12.16
N ALA A 192 -5.13 29.13 11.23
CA ALA A 192 -5.33 28.93 9.80
C ALA A 192 -4.20 28.12 9.15
N HIS A 193 -4.54 27.36 8.12
CA HIS A 193 -3.61 26.63 7.27
C HIS A 193 -3.92 26.86 5.77
N PRO A 194 -2.92 26.85 4.87
CA PRO A 194 -3.13 27.05 3.44
C PRO A 194 -3.67 25.82 2.69
N HIS A 195 -4.01 24.73 3.41
CA HIS A 195 -4.33 23.42 2.84
C HIS A 195 -5.84 23.15 2.68
N GLU A 196 -6.61 24.18 2.34
CA GLU A 196 -8.06 24.05 2.18
C GLU A 196 -8.46 23.20 0.97
N ALA A 197 -7.66 23.25 -0.11
CA ALA A 197 -7.91 22.48 -1.34
C ALA A 197 -7.90 20.95 -1.10
N GLN A 198 -7.18 20.50 -0.07
CA GLN A 198 -7.05 19.09 0.28
C GLN A 198 -8.22 18.56 1.13
N ARG A 199 -9.17 19.42 1.53
CA ARG A 199 -10.37 19.08 2.32
C ARG A 199 -10.05 18.20 3.55
N PRO A 200 -9.26 18.71 4.49
CA PRO A 200 -8.86 17.93 5.65
C PRO A 200 -10.06 17.58 6.55
N VAL A 201 -9.97 16.42 7.20
CA VAL A 201 -10.97 15.93 8.16
C VAL A 201 -10.51 16.20 9.60
N ASP A 202 -11.37 16.79 10.41
CA ASP A 202 -11.07 17.07 11.81
C ASP A 202 -11.09 15.80 12.67
N ILE A 203 -10.00 15.54 13.38
CA ILE A 203 -9.84 14.34 14.25
C ILE A 203 -9.60 14.68 15.72
N THR A 204 -9.72 15.97 16.08
CA THR A 204 -9.47 16.49 17.44
C THR A 204 -10.29 15.77 18.52
N SER A 205 -11.51 15.32 18.20
CA SER A 205 -12.40 14.60 19.13
C SER A 205 -11.84 13.27 19.64
N ARG A 206 -10.87 12.65 18.93
CA ARG A 206 -10.25 11.39 19.37
C ARG A 206 -9.24 11.58 20.49
N ILE A 207 -8.84 12.81 20.79
CA ILE A 207 -7.96 13.10 21.92
C ILE A 207 -8.78 12.97 23.20
N SER A 208 -8.50 11.93 23.99
CA SER A 208 -9.04 11.85 25.35
C SER A 208 -8.53 13.04 26.16
N LYS A 209 -9.44 13.99 26.43
CA LYS A 209 -9.21 15.03 27.41
C LYS A 209 -9.14 14.36 28.78
N LYS A 210 -8.13 14.70 29.58
CA LYS A 210 -8.23 14.42 31.02
C LYS A 210 -9.49 15.20 31.45
N PRO A 211 -10.43 14.63 32.21
CA PRO A 211 -11.49 15.46 32.78
C PRO A 211 -10.78 16.58 33.53
N ALA A 212 -10.89 17.79 33.00
CA ALA A 212 -10.53 18.97 33.75
C ALA A 212 -11.47 18.92 34.95
N GLU A 213 -10.87 18.79 36.13
CA GLU A 213 -11.47 18.76 37.45
C GLU A 213 -12.93 19.20 37.46
N ALA A 214 -13.82 18.25 37.76
CA ALA A 214 -15.13 18.57 38.31
C ALA A 214 -14.88 19.33 39.62
N LEU A 215 -15.05 20.65 39.55
CA LEU A 215 -15.19 21.56 40.68
C LEU A 215 -16.38 22.47 40.36
#